data_AF-A0A1S9PDF1-F1
#
_entry.id   AF-A0A1S9PDF1-F1
#
_cell.length_a   1.000
_cell.length_b   1.000
_cell.length_c   1.000
_cell.angle_alpha   90.00
_cell.angle_beta   90.00
_cell.angle_gamma   90.00
#
_symmetry.space_group_name_H-M   'P 1'
#
loop_
_entity.id
_entity.type
_entity.pdbx_description
1 polymer ?
#
loop_
_entity_poly.entity_id
_entity_poly.type
_entity_poly.pdbx_seq_one_letter_code
_entity_poly.pdbx_strand_id
1 'polypeptide(L)'
;MRPLKRGEIKQILIDTAAELTPEFSFVTYKNSCYFFERLRRVEDVPVHEFFQIVFSLKDGCFCCSVASRLNVELMADSSYNTGLLNPHLDLIVLKKGTGALPLSEAYYYHDGNIETVLIAVEQIFYDFKHHGISFLDNQFQKLQQNHIIKTSLHFLRSRENNRARVGNVAVREELEKELKEKLYAVPGQTREDRKKINRTTRELIELYLASPSQV
;
A
#
# COMPACT_ATOMS: atom_id res chain seq x y z
N MET A 1 3.71 4.33 37.69
CA MET A 1 3.42 4.45 36.24
C MET A 1 1.95 4.79 36.06
N ARG A 2 1.60 5.62 35.06
CA ARG A 2 0.19 5.97 34.81
C ARG A 2 -0.38 5.17 33.63
N PRO A 3 -1.67 4.82 33.66
CA PRO A 3 -2.36 4.30 32.49
C PRO A 3 -2.37 5.30 31.33
N LEU A 4 -2.38 4.78 30.11
CA LEU A 4 -2.64 5.55 28.89
C LEU A 4 -4.06 6.14 28.96
N LYS A 5 -4.19 7.44 28.68
CA LYS A 5 -5.50 8.10 28.65
C LYS A 5 -6.21 7.81 27.32
N ARG A 6 -7.55 7.80 27.35
CA ARG A 6 -8.35 7.63 26.14
C ARG A 6 -8.01 8.71 25.12
N GLY A 7 -7.68 8.29 23.90
CA GLY A 7 -7.34 9.18 22.78
C GLY A 7 -5.89 9.67 22.75
N GLU A 8 -5.12 9.44 23.81
CA GLU A 8 -3.72 9.89 23.91
C GLU A 8 -2.82 9.21 22.88
N ILE A 9 -3.09 7.95 22.54
CA ILE A 9 -2.34 7.21 21.53
C ILE A 9 -2.32 7.90 20.17
N LYS A 10 -3.38 8.60 19.78
CA LYS A 10 -3.43 9.29 18.49
C LYS A 10 -2.33 10.35 18.41
N GLN A 11 -2.19 11.15 19.47
CA GLN A 11 -1.20 12.23 19.49
C GLN A 11 0.21 11.66 19.57
N ILE A 12 0.43 10.62 20.38
CA ILE A 12 1.71 9.90 20.45
C ILE A 12 2.15 9.45 19.05
N LEU A 13 1.27 8.77 18.31
CA LEU A 13 1.60 8.29 16.97
C LEU A 13 1.90 9.43 15.99
N ILE A 14 1.15 10.54 16.05
CA ILE A 14 1.36 11.71 15.18
C ILE A 14 2.70 12.39 15.48
N ASP A 15 3.00 12.62 16.75
CA ASP A 15 4.23 13.30 17.18
C ASP A 15 5.46 12.43 16.83
N THR A 16 5.41 11.13 17.12
CA THR A 16 6.50 10.22 16.76
C THR A 16 6.69 10.12 15.24
N ALA A 17 5.62 10.10 14.45
CA ALA A 17 5.72 10.10 12.99
C ALA A 17 6.39 11.39 12.47
N ALA A 18 6.00 12.55 13.01
CA ALA A 18 6.56 13.83 12.63
C ALA A 18 8.06 13.93 12.92
N GLU A 19 8.53 13.27 13.98
CA GLU A 19 9.96 13.21 14.34
C GLU A 19 10.74 12.18 13.51
N LEU A 20 10.25 10.94 13.42
CA LEU A 20 11.05 9.82 12.93
C LEU A 20 10.88 9.53 11.44
N THR A 21 9.72 9.86 10.88
CA THR A 21 9.32 9.60 9.48
C THR A 21 8.50 10.77 8.90
N PRO A 22 9.09 12.00 8.83
CA PRO A 22 8.39 13.22 8.44
C PRO A 22 7.82 13.21 7.02
N GLU A 23 8.28 12.29 6.17
CA GLU A 23 7.74 12.08 4.81
C GLU A 23 6.37 11.37 4.80
N PHE A 24 5.90 10.85 5.94
CA PHE A 24 4.57 10.27 6.12
C PHE A 24 3.69 11.17 6.97
N SER A 25 2.62 11.70 6.39
CA SER A 25 1.65 12.55 7.10
C SER A 25 0.47 11.73 7.61
N PHE A 26 -0.04 12.03 8.81
CA PHE A 26 -1.29 11.44 9.29
C PHE A 26 -2.46 11.91 8.42
N VAL A 27 -3.24 10.95 7.90
CA VAL A 27 -4.38 11.22 7.01
C VAL A 27 -5.69 11.07 7.73
N THR A 28 -5.92 9.91 8.36
CA THR A 28 -7.22 9.60 8.98
C THR A 28 -7.14 8.48 10.01
N TYR A 29 -8.19 8.38 10.81
CA TYR A 29 -8.47 7.22 11.64
C TYR A 29 -9.81 6.62 11.20
N LYS A 30 -9.79 5.39 10.69
CA LYS A 30 -10.97 4.68 10.17
C LYS A 30 -10.85 3.19 10.47
N ASN A 31 -11.97 2.53 10.77
CA ASN A 31 -12.01 1.08 11.05
C ASN A 31 -10.97 0.63 12.08
N SER A 32 -10.81 1.40 13.16
CA SER A 32 -9.82 1.16 14.22
C SER A 32 -8.34 1.19 13.79
N CYS A 33 -8.05 1.78 12.63
CA CYS A 33 -6.70 1.91 12.08
C CYS A 33 -6.32 3.37 11.90
N TYR A 34 -5.11 3.73 12.32
CA TYR A 34 -4.45 5.00 12.03
C TYR A 34 -3.73 4.89 10.69
N PHE A 35 -3.94 5.87 9.80
CA PHE A 35 -3.35 5.89 8.48
C PHE A 35 -2.37 7.05 8.37
N PHE A 36 -1.13 6.73 8.01
CA PHE A 36 -0.12 7.67 7.59
C PHE A 36 0.19 7.45 6.11
N GLU A 37 0.42 8.52 5.37
CA GLU A 37 0.59 8.48 3.92
C GLU A 37 1.79 9.29 3.45
N ARG A 38 2.51 8.70 2.49
CA ARG A 38 3.49 9.38 1.64
C ARG A 38 2.99 9.29 0.20
N LEU A 39 2.79 10.44 -0.43
CA LEU A 39 2.38 10.50 -1.84
C LEU A 39 3.60 10.61 -2.74
N ARG A 40 3.69 9.74 -3.74
CA ARG A 40 4.71 9.78 -4.80
C ARG A 40 4.03 9.74 -6.16
N ARG A 41 4.82 9.77 -7.24
CA ARG A 41 4.31 9.70 -8.62
C ARG A 41 5.18 8.80 -9.50
N VAL A 42 4.53 7.96 -10.29
CA VAL A 42 5.17 7.22 -11.39
C VAL A 42 4.55 7.76 -12.68
N GLU A 43 5.36 8.47 -13.46
CA GLU A 43 4.88 9.33 -14.55
C GLU A 43 3.86 10.35 -14.01
N ASP A 44 2.63 10.36 -14.51
CA ASP A 44 1.55 11.24 -14.04
C ASP A 44 0.65 10.58 -12.98
N VAL A 45 0.79 9.27 -12.73
CA VAL A 45 -0.07 8.51 -11.83
C VAL A 45 0.41 8.63 -10.37
N PRO A 46 -0.48 9.00 -9.43
CA PRO A 46 -0.13 9.02 -8.02
C PRO A 46 0.11 7.60 -7.48
N VAL A 47 1.12 7.47 -6.63
CA VAL A 47 1.39 6.27 -5.84
C VAL A 47 1.19 6.62 -4.38
N HIS A 48 0.18 6.01 -3.77
CA HIS A 48 -0.20 6.21 -2.38
C HIS A 48 0.50 5.15 -1.54
N GLU A 49 1.46 5.56 -0.73
CA GLU A 49 2.18 4.68 0.18
C GLU A 49 1.67 4.86 1.60
N PHE A 50 1.18 3.79 2.20
CA PHE A 50 0.54 3.81 3.50
C PHE A 50 1.36 3.08 4.56
N PHE A 51 1.38 3.68 5.74
CA PHE A 51 1.71 3.03 6.99
C PHE A 51 0.48 2.99 7.89
N GLN A 52 0.06 1.77 8.23
CA GLN A 52 -1.19 1.49 8.91
C GLN A 52 -0.90 0.89 10.28
N ILE A 53 -1.49 1.49 11.32
CA ILE A 53 -1.30 1.05 12.71
C ILE A 53 -2.66 0.79 13.34
N VAL A 54 -2.87 -0.43 13.80
CA VAL A 54 -4.03 -0.83 14.62
C VAL A 54 -3.54 -0.95 16.06
N PHE A 55 -4.28 -0.36 16.99
CA PHE A 55 -3.99 -0.37 18.42
C PHE A 55 -5.14 -1.00 19.20
N SER A 56 -4.85 -2.00 20.05
CA SER A 56 -5.83 -2.60 20.95
C SER A 56 -5.38 -2.48 22.40
N LEU A 57 -6.06 -1.60 23.15
CA LEU A 57 -5.83 -1.52 24.60
C LEU A 57 -6.25 -2.81 25.32
N LYS A 58 -7.29 -3.50 24.83
CA LYS A 58 -7.82 -4.73 25.42
C LYS A 58 -6.86 -5.90 25.23
N ASP A 59 -6.31 -6.04 24.03
CA ASP A 59 -5.44 -7.16 23.66
C ASP A 59 -3.97 -6.88 23.98
N GLY A 60 -3.65 -5.64 24.40
CA GLY A 60 -2.31 -5.25 24.82
C GLY A 60 -1.32 -5.21 23.68
N CYS A 61 -1.75 -4.84 22.47
CA CYS A 61 -0.90 -4.95 21.29
C CYS A 61 -1.19 -3.94 20.18
N PHE A 62 -0.20 -3.83 19.27
CA PHE A 62 -0.30 -3.17 17.99
C PHE A 62 -0.08 -4.14 16.83
N CYS A 63 -0.85 -3.94 15.75
CA CYS A 63 -0.64 -4.57 14.45
C CYS A 63 -0.27 -3.47 13.45
N CYS A 64 0.79 -3.68 12.69
CA CYS A 64 1.29 -2.67 11.75
C CYS A 64 1.46 -3.27 10.36
N SER A 65 1.01 -2.55 9.33
CA SER A 65 1.18 -2.99 7.94
C SER A 65 1.56 -1.83 7.03
N VAL A 66 2.20 -2.17 5.92
CA VAL A 66 2.79 -1.24 4.96
C VAL A 66 2.26 -1.58 3.57
N ALA A 67 1.78 -0.58 2.83
CA ALA A 67 1.23 -0.77 1.49
C ALA A 67 1.70 0.30 0.52
N SER A 68 1.88 -0.07 -0.74
CA SER A 68 2.05 0.86 -1.87
C SER A 68 0.91 0.61 -2.83
N ARG A 69 0.12 1.63 -3.19
CA ARG A 69 -1.10 1.48 -3.99
C ARG A 69 -1.14 2.53 -5.10
N LEU A 70 -1.38 2.08 -6.34
CA LEU A 70 -1.68 2.99 -7.46
C LEU A 70 -3.19 3.28 -7.54
N ASN A 71 -4.02 2.31 -7.14
CA ASN A 71 -5.48 2.48 -7.16
C ASN A 71 -6.02 2.83 -5.77
N VAL A 72 -6.54 4.05 -5.67
CA VAL A 72 -7.10 4.64 -4.44
C VAL A 72 -8.45 4.01 -4.07
N GLU A 73 -9.23 3.50 -5.04
CA GLU A 73 -10.53 2.87 -4.74
C GLU A 73 -10.36 1.54 -3.96
N LEU A 74 -9.22 0.89 -4.14
CA LEU A 74 -8.83 -0.30 -3.37
C LEU A 74 -8.30 0.05 -1.97
N MET A 75 -8.23 1.33 -1.55
CA MET A 75 -7.81 1.73 -0.19
C MET A 75 -8.64 1.09 0.93
N ALA A 76 -9.91 0.79 0.66
CA ALA A 76 -10.83 0.20 1.63
C ALA A 76 -10.80 -1.33 1.67
N ASP A 77 -10.14 -1.98 0.71
CA ASP A 77 -10.02 -3.44 0.70
C ASP A 77 -8.87 -3.88 1.61
N SER A 78 -9.21 -4.74 2.57
CA SER A 78 -8.29 -5.37 3.52
C SER A 78 -7.71 -6.68 2.99
N SER A 79 -8.03 -7.07 1.76
CA SER A 79 -7.39 -8.22 1.13
C SER A 79 -5.88 -7.94 0.97
N TYR A 80 -5.04 -8.86 1.47
CA TYR A 80 -3.60 -8.81 1.26
C TYR A 80 -3.34 -8.88 -0.25
N ASN A 81 -3.17 -7.72 -0.86
CA ASN A 81 -3.00 -7.62 -2.29
C ASN A 81 -1.55 -7.96 -2.63
N THR A 82 -1.38 -9.04 -3.40
CA THR A 82 -0.09 -9.59 -3.85
C THR A 82 0.22 -9.23 -5.32
N GLY A 83 -0.59 -8.34 -5.91
CA GLY A 83 -0.44 -7.83 -7.27
C GLY A 83 0.83 -7.00 -7.46
N LEU A 84 1.19 -6.73 -8.71
CA LEU A 84 2.33 -5.87 -9.05
C LEU A 84 2.11 -4.40 -8.66
N LEU A 85 0.85 -3.96 -8.60
CA LEU A 85 0.48 -2.56 -8.44
C LEU A 85 0.25 -2.14 -6.99
N ASN A 86 -0.29 -3.05 -6.18
CA ASN A 86 -0.85 -2.69 -4.89
C ASN A 86 -0.34 -3.59 -3.75
N PRO A 87 0.99 -3.81 -3.58
CA PRO A 87 1.45 -4.75 -2.56
C PRO A 87 1.15 -4.26 -1.14
N HIS A 88 0.83 -5.21 -0.25
CA HIS A 88 0.51 -4.96 1.16
C HIS A 88 1.09 -6.07 2.04
N LEU A 89 1.87 -5.69 3.07
CA LEU A 89 2.55 -6.64 3.97
C LEU A 89 2.56 -6.13 5.41
N ASP A 90 2.58 -7.07 6.36
CA ASP A 90 2.77 -6.76 7.77
C ASP A 90 4.22 -6.31 8.04
N LEU A 91 4.39 -5.30 8.88
CA LEU A 91 5.71 -4.74 9.19
C LEU A 91 6.62 -5.76 9.87
N ILE A 92 6.07 -6.59 10.74
CA ILE A 92 6.83 -7.64 11.42
C ILE A 92 7.30 -8.71 10.42
N VAL A 93 6.48 -9.03 9.41
CA VAL A 93 6.89 -9.94 8.32
C VAL A 93 8.04 -9.33 7.52
N LEU A 94 7.99 -8.04 7.23
CA LEU A 94 9.09 -7.31 6.58
C LEU A 94 10.36 -7.32 7.43
N LYS A 95 10.24 -7.08 8.74
CA LYS A 95 11.36 -7.10 9.69
C LYS A 95 12.02 -8.47 9.78
N LYS A 96 11.22 -9.54 9.89
CA LYS A 96 11.69 -10.91 10.12
C LYS A 96 12.06 -11.63 8.83
N GLY A 97 11.60 -11.13 7.67
CA GLY A 97 11.81 -11.76 6.37
C GLY A 97 11.03 -13.07 6.18
N THR A 98 10.04 -13.35 7.02
CA THR A 98 9.23 -14.57 6.97
C THR A 98 7.78 -14.30 7.39
N GLY A 99 6.84 -14.97 6.71
CA GLY A 99 5.42 -14.94 7.04
C GLY A 99 5.00 -15.96 8.10
N ALA A 100 5.87 -16.91 8.45
CA ALA A 100 5.60 -17.90 9.49
C ALA A 100 6.20 -17.42 10.82
N LEU A 101 5.35 -16.85 11.68
CA LEU A 101 5.75 -16.28 12.96
C LEU A 101 4.94 -16.91 14.11
N PRO A 102 5.57 -17.21 15.25
CA PRO A 102 4.83 -17.55 16.45
C PRO A 102 4.02 -16.34 16.92
N LEU A 103 2.87 -16.59 17.56
CA LEU A 103 1.94 -15.52 17.98
C LEU A 103 2.63 -14.46 18.85
N SER A 104 3.55 -14.88 19.74
CA SER A 104 4.32 -14.01 20.63
C SER A 104 5.27 -13.04 19.91
N GLU A 105 5.51 -13.23 18.62
CA GLU A 105 6.33 -12.36 17.79
C GLU A 105 5.52 -11.63 16.73
N ALA A 106 4.22 -11.90 16.63
CA ALA A 106 3.35 -11.40 15.57
C ALA A 106 2.85 -9.97 15.81
N TYR A 107 3.09 -9.40 17.01
CA TYR A 107 2.62 -8.07 17.40
C TYR A 107 3.66 -7.30 18.21
N TYR A 108 3.45 -5.99 18.33
CA TYR A 108 4.15 -5.16 19.31
C TYR A 108 3.30 -5.09 20.57
N TYR A 109 3.83 -5.49 21.72
CA TYR A 109 3.05 -5.61 22.94
C TYR A 109 3.23 -4.41 23.88
N HIS A 110 2.17 -4.11 24.64
CA HIS A 110 2.17 -3.13 25.72
C HIS A 110 1.25 -3.61 26.86
N ASP A 111 1.44 -3.08 28.06
CA ASP A 111 0.58 -3.41 29.23
C ASP A 111 -0.51 -2.34 29.49
N GLY A 112 -0.57 -1.31 28.65
CA GLY A 112 -1.53 -0.21 28.76
C GLY A 112 -1.03 0.96 29.62
N ASN A 113 0.15 0.85 30.22
CA ASN A 113 0.85 1.98 30.80
C ASN A 113 1.47 2.84 29.70
N ILE A 114 1.54 4.15 29.95
CA ILE A 114 2.08 5.13 29.00
C ILE A 114 3.51 4.76 28.53
N GLU A 115 4.34 4.25 29.43
CA GLU A 115 5.76 3.96 29.18
C GLU A 115 5.94 2.77 28.24
N THR A 116 5.21 1.66 28.46
CA THR A 116 5.27 0.50 27.56
C THR A 116 4.68 0.80 26.19
N VAL A 117 3.66 1.67 26.14
CA VAL A 117 3.10 2.17 24.88
C VAL A 117 4.11 3.01 24.12
N LEU A 118 4.83 3.93 24.78
CA LEU A 118 5.87 4.74 24.13
C LEU A 118 7.00 3.88 23.58
N ILE A 119 7.49 2.90 24.36
CA ILE A 119 8.51 1.94 23.91
C ILE A 119 8.02 1.15 22.68
N ALA A 120 6.77 0.67 22.70
CA ALA A 120 6.20 -0.05 21.56
C ALA A 120 6.11 0.85 20.32
N VAL A 121 5.67 2.10 20.48
CA VAL A 121 5.56 3.07 19.38
C VAL A 121 6.94 3.41 18.80
N GLU A 122 7.94 3.69 19.64
CA GLU A 122 9.32 3.92 19.18
C GLU A 122 9.86 2.74 18.38
N GLN A 123 9.64 1.51 18.85
CA GLN A 123 10.06 0.30 18.14
C GLN A 123 9.32 0.13 16.81
N ILE A 124 8.01 0.44 16.76
CA ILE A 124 7.20 0.41 15.54
C ILE A 124 7.78 1.37 14.49
N PHE A 125 8.06 2.62 14.85
CA PHE A 125 8.60 3.60 13.91
C PHE A 125 10.06 3.32 13.53
N TYR A 126 10.86 2.79 14.45
CA TYR A 126 12.19 2.28 14.13
C TYR A 126 12.12 1.17 13.07
N ASP A 127 11.28 0.16 13.27
CA ASP A 127 11.13 -0.95 12.33
C ASP A 127 10.56 -0.47 11.00
N PHE A 128 9.59 0.46 11.03
CA PHE A 128 9.02 1.04 9.83
C PHE A 128 10.08 1.76 9.00
N LYS A 129 10.93 2.58 9.65
CA LYS A 129 12.03 3.28 8.99
C LYS A 129 13.04 2.34 8.32
N HIS A 130 13.39 1.23 8.98
CA HIS A 130 14.43 0.33 8.48
C HIS A 130 13.90 -0.73 7.49
N HIS A 131 12.66 -1.18 7.65
CA HIS A 131 12.09 -2.29 6.88
C HIS A 131 10.92 -1.86 6.01
N GLY A 132 9.99 -1.06 6.55
CA GLY A 132 8.82 -0.58 5.83
C GLY A 132 9.16 0.38 4.69
N ILE A 133 9.95 1.42 4.97
CA ILE A 133 10.35 2.40 3.96
C ILE A 133 11.22 1.76 2.88
N SER A 134 12.17 0.90 3.26
CA SER A 134 12.98 0.13 2.31
C SER A 134 12.12 -0.72 1.37
N PHE A 135 11.08 -1.38 1.90
CA PHE A 135 10.12 -2.11 1.09
C PHE A 135 9.37 -1.19 0.10
N LEU A 136 8.88 -0.04 0.57
CA LEU A 136 8.17 0.94 -0.27
C LEU A 136 9.07 1.52 -1.37
N ASP A 137 10.29 1.89 -1.04
CA ASP A 137 11.25 2.45 -2.01
C ASP A 137 11.64 1.42 -3.07
N ASN A 138 11.85 0.17 -2.68
CA ASN A 138 12.07 -0.93 -3.62
C ASN A 138 10.87 -1.15 -4.53
N GLN A 139 9.65 -1.08 -3.98
CA GLN A 139 8.43 -1.21 -4.78
C GLN A 139 8.27 -0.03 -5.75
N PHE A 140 8.52 1.20 -5.29
CA PHE A 140 8.46 2.39 -6.12
C PHE A 140 9.46 2.33 -7.28
N GLN A 141 10.70 1.90 -7.02
CA GLN A 141 11.70 1.67 -8.07
C GLN A 141 11.25 0.61 -9.07
N LYS A 142 10.66 -0.50 -8.60
CA LYS A 142 10.07 -1.53 -9.48
C LYS A 142 8.99 -0.94 -10.37
N LEU A 143 8.07 -0.14 -9.82
CA LEU A 143 7.02 0.51 -10.61
C LEU A 143 7.62 1.44 -11.68
N GLN A 144 8.66 2.21 -11.33
CA GLN A 144 9.35 3.11 -12.27
C GLN A 144 10.13 2.40 -13.38
N GLN A 145 10.56 1.15 -13.16
CA GLN A 145 11.40 0.41 -14.12
C GLN A 145 10.62 -0.67 -14.86
N ASN A 146 9.45 -1.09 -14.37
CA ASN A 146 8.71 -2.21 -14.90
C ASN A 146 8.06 -1.86 -16.25
N HIS A 147 8.54 -2.53 -17.30
CA HIS A 147 8.06 -2.37 -18.67
C HIS A 147 6.57 -2.74 -18.84
N ILE A 148 6.03 -3.66 -18.05
CA ILE A 148 4.59 -4.00 -18.02
C ILE A 148 3.80 -2.77 -17.59
N ILE A 149 4.24 -2.09 -16.52
CA ILE A 149 3.57 -0.89 -16.00
C ILE A 149 3.65 0.25 -17.02
N LYS A 150 4.85 0.56 -17.52
CA LYS A 150 5.02 1.62 -18.54
C LYS A 150 4.18 1.38 -19.79
N THR A 151 4.24 0.17 -20.34
CA THR A 151 3.45 -0.21 -21.53
C THR A 151 1.97 -0.05 -21.28
N SER A 152 1.51 -0.42 -20.08
CA SER A 152 0.10 -0.27 -19.70
C SER A 152 -0.33 1.19 -19.59
N LEU A 153 0.42 2.00 -18.84
CA LEU A 153 0.09 3.40 -18.65
C LEU A 153 0.07 4.14 -19.99
N HIS A 154 1.05 3.88 -20.86
CA HIS A 154 1.08 4.44 -22.21
C HIS A 154 -0.12 3.99 -23.06
N PHE A 155 -0.49 2.71 -23.01
CA PHE A 155 -1.66 2.21 -23.73
C PHE A 155 -2.98 2.82 -23.22
N LEU A 156 -3.13 2.95 -21.91
CA LEU A 156 -4.35 3.51 -21.32
C LEU A 156 -4.48 5.00 -21.64
N ARG A 157 -3.38 5.77 -21.62
CA ARG A 157 -3.38 7.18 -22.08
C ARG A 157 -3.79 7.31 -23.54
N SER A 158 -3.32 6.43 -24.43
CA SER A 158 -3.72 6.50 -25.84
C SER A 158 -5.22 6.20 -26.08
N ARG A 159 -5.92 5.68 -25.06
CA ARG A 159 -7.35 5.40 -25.08
C ARG A 159 -8.20 6.44 -24.33
N GLU A 160 -7.60 7.50 -23.77
CA GLU A 160 -8.27 8.47 -22.88
C GLU A 160 -9.49 9.16 -23.53
N ASN A 161 -9.42 9.45 -24.84
CA ASN A 161 -10.55 9.99 -25.61
C ASN A 161 -11.78 9.04 -25.69
N ASN A 162 -11.59 7.74 -25.44
CA ASN A 162 -12.65 6.74 -25.46
C ASN A 162 -13.15 6.36 -24.06
N ARG A 163 -12.63 7.01 -23.01
CA ARG A 163 -12.90 6.65 -21.60
C ARG A 163 -14.37 6.67 -21.23
N ALA A 164 -15.13 7.66 -21.73
CA ALA A 164 -16.57 7.77 -21.50
C ALA A 164 -17.38 6.56 -22.03
N ARG A 165 -16.82 5.76 -22.95
CA ARG A 165 -17.48 4.58 -23.53
C ARG A 165 -17.17 3.28 -22.77
N VAL A 166 -16.21 3.29 -21.85
CA VAL A 166 -15.75 2.09 -21.12
C VAL A 166 -16.71 1.66 -20.01
N GLY A 167 -17.72 2.47 -19.70
CA GLY A 167 -18.87 2.04 -18.89
C GLY A 167 -19.72 0.95 -19.58
N ASN A 168 -19.55 0.74 -20.89
CA ASN A 168 -20.14 -0.38 -21.61
C ASN A 168 -19.29 -1.65 -21.41
N VAL A 169 -19.92 -2.73 -20.93
CA VAL A 169 -19.29 -4.03 -20.66
C VAL A 169 -18.51 -4.56 -21.86
N ALA A 170 -19.05 -4.46 -23.08
CA ALA A 170 -18.38 -4.96 -24.28
C ALA A 170 -17.08 -4.19 -24.58
N VAL A 171 -17.10 -2.86 -24.35
CA VAL A 171 -15.92 -2.00 -24.54
C VAL A 171 -14.86 -2.29 -23.48
N ARG A 172 -15.28 -2.58 -22.24
CA ARG A 172 -14.36 -2.99 -21.16
C ARG A 172 -13.69 -4.33 -21.47
N GLU A 173 -14.44 -5.33 -21.92
CA GLU A 173 -13.89 -6.65 -22.29
C GLU A 173 -12.89 -6.55 -23.44
N GLU A 174 -13.18 -5.72 -24.45
CA GLU A 174 -12.26 -5.45 -25.56
C GLU A 174 -10.97 -4.77 -25.08
N LEU A 175 -11.10 -3.74 -24.23
CA LEU A 175 -9.96 -3.04 -23.64
C LEU A 175 -9.11 -3.97 -22.77
N GLU A 176 -9.74 -4.83 -21.96
CA GLU A 176 -9.06 -5.85 -21.15
C GLU A 176 -8.29 -6.84 -22.03
N LYS A 177 -8.89 -7.30 -23.13
CA LYS A 177 -8.24 -8.20 -24.08
C LYS A 177 -7.03 -7.56 -24.74
N GLU A 178 -7.18 -6.35 -25.28
CA GLU A 178 -6.09 -5.62 -25.94
C GLU A 178 -4.94 -5.31 -24.97
N LEU A 179 -5.25 -4.85 -23.75
CA LEU A 179 -4.24 -4.58 -22.74
C LEU A 179 -3.49 -5.87 -22.40
N LYS A 180 -4.21 -6.98 -22.17
CA LYS A 180 -3.61 -8.27 -21.87
C LYS A 180 -2.65 -8.75 -22.97
N GLU A 181 -3.04 -8.63 -24.25
CA GLU A 181 -2.17 -8.97 -25.39
C GLU A 181 -0.88 -8.13 -25.38
N LYS A 182 -0.99 -6.82 -25.14
CA LYS A 182 0.19 -5.93 -25.02
C LYS A 182 1.08 -6.32 -23.85
N LEU A 183 0.51 -6.70 -22.71
CA LEU A 183 1.29 -7.12 -21.55
C LEU A 183 2.04 -8.44 -21.79
N TYR A 184 1.43 -9.42 -22.45
CA TYR A 184 2.14 -10.66 -22.81
C TYR A 184 3.26 -10.43 -23.83
N ALA A 185 3.17 -9.40 -24.66
CA ALA A 185 4.17 -9.07 -25.67
C ALA A 185 5.41 -8.35 -25.11
N VAL A 186 5.40 -7.91 -23.85
CA VAL A 186 6.57 -7.24 -23.23
C VAL A 186 7.78 -8.20 -23.20
N PRO A 187 8.94 -7.84 -23.78
CA PRO A 187 10.12 -8.72 -23.79
C PRO A 187 10.76 -8.80 -22.39
N GLY A 188 11.49 -9.90 -22.13
CA GLY A 188 12.27 -10.06 -20.89
C GLY A 188 11.47 -10.38 -19.63
N GLN A 189 10.18 -10.69 -19.74
CA GLN A 189 9.34 -11.03 -18.59
C GLN A 189 9.75 -12.33 -17.92
N THR A 190 9.78 -12.33 -16.59
CA THR A 190 9.97 -13.56 -15.81
C THR A 190 8.70 -14.42 -15.81
N ARG A 191 8.83 -15.69 -15.41
CA ARG A 191 7.67 -16.57 -15.22
C ARG A 191 6.70 -16.03 -14.16
N GLU A 192 7.22 -15.38 -13.12
CA GLU A 192 6.40 -14.81 -12.05
C GLU A 192 5.64 -13.58 -12.52
N ASP A 193 6.25 -12.72 -13.35
CA ASP A 193 5.56 -11.58 -13.95
C ASP A 193 4.37 -12.03 -14.81
N ARG A 194 4.58 -13.07 -15.63
CA ARG A 194 3.52 -13.64 -16.49
C ARG A 194 2.33 -14.18 -15.72
N LYS A 195 2.55 -14.79 -14.55
CA LYS A 195 1.46 -15.27 -13.68
C LYS A 195 0.61 -14.12 -13.14
N LYS A 196 1.20 -12.94 -12.96
CA LYS A 196 0.53 -11.76 -12.41
C LYS A 196 -0.25 -10.95 -13.44
N ILE A 197 0.03 -11.11 -14.75
CA ILE A 197 -0.60 -10.34 -15.85
C ILE A 197 -2.12 -10.25 -15.71
N ASN A 198 -2.83 -11.36 -15.50
CA ASN A 198 -4.29 -11.33 -15.42
C ASN A 198 -4.81 -10.40 -14.32
N ARG A 199 -4.17 -10.43 -13.14
CA ARG A 199 -4.53 -9.55 -12.02
C ARG A 199 -4.13 -8.11 -12.33
N THR A 200 -2.91 -7.91 -12.81
CA THR A 200 -2.38 -6.60 -13.18
C THR A 200 -3.28 -5.91 -14.23
N THR A 201 -3.75 -6.64 -15.26
CA THR A 201 -4.70 -6.12 -16.25
C THR A 201 -5.97 -5.59 -15.59
N ARG A 202 -6.59 -6.37 -14.69
CA ARG A 202 -7.81 -5.94 -13.99
C ARG A 202 -7.57 -4.70 -13.13
N GLU A 203 -6.51 -4.70 -12.33
CA GLU A 203 -6.16 -3.58 -11.45
C GLU A 203 -5.85 -2.29 -12.25
N LEU A 204 -5.23 -2.42 -13.43
CA LEU A 204 -4.95 -1.29 -14.34
C LEU A 204 -6.22 -0.74 -15.00
N ILE A 205 -7.16 -1.61 -15.36
CA ILE A 205 -8.44 -1.19 -15.95
C ILE A 205 -9.29 -0.47 -14.90
N GLU A 206 -9.32 -0.98 -13.67
CA GLU A 206 -9.96 -0.29 -12.55
C GLU A 206 -9.31 1.07 -12.30
N LEU A 207 -7.98 1.17 -12.27
CA LEU A 207 -7.26 2.43 -12.16
C LEU A 207 -7.63 3.41 -13.29
N TYR A 208 -7.72 2.90 -14.51
CA TYR A 208 -8.13 3.66 -15.69
C TYR A 208 -9.62 4.03 -15.68
N LEU A 209 -10.46 3.42 -14.88
CA LEU A 209 -11.85 3.85 -14.71
C LEU A 209 -11.98 4.86 -13.58
N ALA A 210 -11.19 4.70 -12.51
CA ALA A 210 -11.24 5.50 -11.28
C ALA A 210 -10.60 6.89 -11.40
N SER A 211 -9.56 7.07 -12.24
CA SER A 211 -8.89 8.38 -12.35
C SER A 211 -9.88 9.45 -12.91
N PRO A 212 -9.78 10.74 -12.57
CA PRO A 212 -10.50 11.76 -13.34
C PRO A 212 -9.95 11.82 -14.78
N SER A 213 -10.77 12.12 -15.80
CA SER A 213 -10.23 12.46 -17.13
C SER A 213 -9.33 13.68 -16.98
N GLN A 214 -8.08 13.61 -17.46
CA GLN A 214 -7.26 14.81 -17.56
C GLN A 214 -7.86 15.65 -18.69
N VAL A 215 -8.53 16.76 -18.32
CA VAL A 215 -9.05 17.77 -19.25
C VAL A 215 -7.93 18.77 -19.55
#